data_AF-A0A949WS87-F1
#
_entry.id   AF-A0A949WS87-F1
#
_cell.length_a   1.000
_cell.length_b   1.000
_cell.length_c   1.000
_cell.angle_alpha   90.00
_cell.angle_beta   90.00
_cell.angle_gamma   90.00
#
_symmetry.space_group_name_H-M   'P 1'
#
loop_
_entity.id
_entity.type
_entity.pdbx_description
1 polymer ?
#
loop_
_entity_poly.entity_id
_entity_poly.type
_entity_poly.pdbx_seq_one_letter_code
_entity_poly.pdbx_strand_id
1 'polypeptide(L)'
;MNQKILGRKIIFFELNEVPLRIIDYYIQKYPNSVLAQKLPQCYQYETHAVDSVLSPWITWATLHRGVAATHHGIYHFNQNLTTVNRKFPPIWQILSSKGVKTGVFGSLHSFPIPNNLDKYSFYVPDSFATSSQCFPENLSIFQDLNLLMARNSSRNVSSKIPIEATIRLFAHLPKLGLRIPTLIDTAKQLLTEQLKPYRKNRRRTYQAVLTFDLFLKQLKTTQPDFATFFTNHVASSMHRYWAALFPQDYQNFGYNSGWVSRYNGEIDFAMSKFEQFFAQLVRFVDNHPEYTLWIASSMGQSATTAWMVKTQLNLTHPKKFMSALGIPDNAWYQTPAMFPEFGIVVKEQWVEEFRNQLSQLSIKGKLIKFAQKEDGLFSVIFGQVNLAQKKIANASLKGHSIPLDKLGLENISIEDETNTNAYHVKEGSLLIYDPQDTSYKQIRRKISCLEIAPIILHNFSVKIPEYMSQIAINSNSDKYVNIT
;
A
#
# COMPACT_ATOMS: atom_id res chain seq x y z
N MET A 1 -27.85 -3.40 -25.83
CA MET A 1 -27.47 -2.11 -26.44
C MET A 1 -26.16 -1.67 -25.80
N ASN A 2 -25.05 -1.71 -26.55
CA ASN A 2 -23.77 -1.21 -26.06
C ASN A 2 -23.87 0.31 -25.94
N GLN A 3 -23.92 0.85 -24.72
CA GLN A 3 -23.68 2.27 -24.49
C GLN A 3 -22.32 2.60 -25.08
N LYS A 4 -22.31 3.48 -26.08
CA LYS A 4 -21.07 4.00 -26.67
C LYS A 4 -20.35 4.76 -25.56
N ILE A 5 -19.18 4.27 -25.14
CA ILE A 5 -18.34 4.97 -24.17
C ILE A 5 -17.93 6.30 -24.82
N LEU A 6 -18.36 7.41 -24.24
CA LEU A 6 -18.14 8.75 -24.79
C LEU A 6 -16.80 9.36 -24.35
N GLY A 7 -16.23 8.93 -23.22
CA GLY A 7 -14.92 9.38 -22.74
C GLY A 7 -13.78 8.42 -23.06
N ARG A 8 -12.58 8.81 -22.64
CA ARG A 8 -11.35 8.07 -22.92
C ARG A 8 -11.16 6.92 -21.97
N LYS A 9 -10.45 5.89 -22.39
CA LYS A 9 -10.04 4.80 -21.50
C LYS A 9 -9.07 5.35 -20.46
N ILE A 10 -9.09 4.81 -19.25
CA ILE A 10 -8.28 5.30 -18.14
C ILE A 10 -7.43 4.17 -17.58
N ILE A 11 -6.12 4.39 -17.52
CA ILE A 11 -5.20 3.61 -16.69
C ILE A 11 -4.99 4.41 -15.40
N PHE A 12 -5.53 3.91 -14.29
CA PHE A 12 -5.46 4.51 -12.97
C PHE A 12 -4.36 3.84 -12.15
N PHE A 13 -3.17 4.42 -12.17
CA PHE A 13 -1.99 3.99 -11.45
C PHE A 13 -1.99 4.60 -10.03
N GLU A 14 -2.18 3.76 -9.03
CA GLU A 14 -2.24 4.15 -7.62
C GLU A 14 -0.82 4.12 -7.01
N LEU A 15 -0.10 5.24 -7.14
CA LEU A 15 1.25 5.44 -6.59
C LEU A 15 1.13 5.88 -5.12
N ASN A 16 1.09 4.90 -4.22
CA ASN A 16 0.72 5.15 -2.83
C ASN A 16 1.65 6.17 -2.14
N GLU A 17 1.01 7.13 -1.46
CA GLU A 17 1.57 8.14 -0.55
C GLU A 17 2.66 9.07 -1.12
N VAL A 18 2.83 9.15 -2.45
CA VAL A 18 3.89 9.98 -3.05
C VAL A 18 3.43 11.43 -3.23
N PRO A 19 4.00 12.40 -2.48
CA PRO A 19 3.69 13.81 -2.68
C PRO A 19 4.45 14.36 -3.90
N LEU A 20 3.98 15.48 -4.46
CA LEU A 20 4.64 16.16 -5.58
C LEU A 20 6.12 16.49 -5.29
N ARG A 21 6.48 16.79 -4.04
CA ARG A 21 7.86 17.06 -3.63
C ARG A 21 8.85 15.95 -4.02
N ILE A 22 8.42 14.69 -3.93
CA ILE A 22 9.29 13.54 -4.26
C ILE A 22 9.46 13.37 -5.76
N ILE A 23 8.40 13.65 -6.53
CA ILE A 23 8.46 13.70 -7.98
C ILE A 23 9.40 14.83 -8.43
N ASP A 24 9.28 16.03 -7.85
CA ASP A 24 10.11 17.20 -8.15
C ASP A 24 11.59 16.96 -7.87
N TYR A 25 11.88 16.42 -6.69
CA TYR A 25 13.24 16.05 -6.33
C TYR A 25 13.82 15.04 -7.33
N TYR A 26 13.04 14.02 -7.72
CA TYR A 26 13.51 13.00 -8.66
C TYR A 26 13.80 13.57 -10.05
N ILE A 27 12.89 14.38 -10.63
CA ILE A 27 13.11 14.95 -11.97
C ILE A 27 14.25 15.97 -11.99
N GLN A 28 14.46 16.71 -10.89
CA GLN A 28 15.58 17.65 -10.78
C GLN A 28 16.92 16.89 -10.78
N LYS A 29 16.98 15.74 -10.11
CA LYS A 29 18.17 14.89 -10.06
C LYS A 29 18.40 14.10 -11.35
N TYR A 30 17.33 13.70 -12.03
CA TYR A 30 17.35 12.90 -13.25
C TYR A 30 16.62 13.61 -14.40
N PRO A 31 17.16 14.75 -14.91
CA PRO A 31 16.47 15.59 -15.90
C PRO A 31 16.26 14.91 -17.26
N ASN A 32 17.04 13.86 -17.55
CA ASN A 32 16.91 13.07 -18.79
C ASN A 32 15.92 11.90 -18.68
N SER A 33 15.27 11.71 -17.53
CA SER A 33 14.27 10.65 -17.36
C SER A 33 13.00 10.94 -18.16
N VAL A 34 12.26 9.88 -18.54
CA VAL A 34 10.98 10.05 -19.23
C VAL A 34 9.99 10.83 -18.37
N LEU A 35 10.02 10.62 -17.05
CA LEU A 35 9.21 11.38 -16.09
C LEU A 35 9.52 12.88 -16.17
N ALA A 36 10.81 13.27 -16.16
CA ALA A 36 11.20 14.67 -16.28
C ALA A 36 10.75 15.30 -17.60
N GLN A 37 10.84 14.56 -18.70
CA GLN A 37 10.45 15.03 -20.04
C GLN A 37 8.94 15.17 -20.22
N LYS A 38 8.15 14.29 -19.61
CA LYS A 38 6.69 14.22 -19.79
C LYS A 38 5.90 14.95 -18.72
N LEU A 39 6.44 15.15 -17.53
CA LEU A 39 5.74 15.84 -16.44
C LEU A 39 5.20 17.23 -16.84
N PRO A 40 5.94 18.07 -17.60
CA PRO A 40 5.39 19.34 -18.08
C PRO A 40 4.17 19.20 -18.98
N GLN A 41 3.91 18.04 -19.58
CA GLN A 41 2.74 17.76 -20.42
C GLN A 41 1.57 17.18 -19.61
N CYS A 42 1.82 16.78 -18.36
CA CYS A 42 0.78 16.26 -17.49
C CYS A 42 -0.03 17.40 -16.87
N TYR A 43 -1.35 17.24 -16.75
CA TYR A 43 -2.11 18.01 -15.77
C TYR A 43 -1.65 17.60 -14.37
N GLN A 44 -1.39 18.57 -13.50
CA GLN A 44 -0.80 18.34 -12.18
C GLN A 44 -1.71 18.88 -11.08
N TYR A 45 -2.04 18.03 -10.12
CA TYR A 45 -2.83 18.40 -8.95
C TYR A 45 -2.14 17.90 -7.67
N GLU A 46 -2.16 18.74 -6.63
CA GLU A 46 -1.94 18.30 -5.26
C GLU A 46 -3.27 17.71 -4.75
N THR A 47 -3.30 16.41 -4.54
CA THR A 47 -4.47 15.76 -3.93
C THR A 47 -4.51 16.08 -2.44
N HIS A 48 -5.71 16.18 -1.86
CA HIS A 48 -5.88 16.42 -0.44
C HIS A 48 -6.87 15.41 0.18
N ALA A 49 -6.37 14.61 1.12
CA ALA A 49 -7.17 13.68 1.89
C ALA A 49 -8.09 14.42 2.86
N VAL A 50 -9.38 14.03 2.90
CA VAL A 50 -10.36 14.65 3.81
C VAL A 50 -10.40 13.99 5.19
N ASP A 51 -9.85 12.78 5.30
CA ASP A 51 -9.94 11.97 6.51
C ASP A 51 -9.10 12.56 7.66
N SER A 52 -9.57 12.34 8.89
CA SER A 52 -8.84 12.70 10.11
C SER A 52 -7.72 11.70 10.42
N VAL A 53 -7.96 10.41 10.13
CA VAL A 53 -6.97 9.34 10.27
C VAL A 53 -6.41 9.04 8.90
N LEU A 54 -5.13 9.35 8.72
CA LEU A 54 -4.43 9.11 7.47
C LEU A 54 -3.77 7.75 7.54
N SER A 55 -4.28 6.81 6.75
CA SER A 55 -3.70 5.49 6.50
C SER A 55 -4.12 5.04 5.10
N PRO A 56 -3.31 4.26 4.37
CA PRO A 56 -3.63 3.87 3.00
C PRO A 56 -4.98 3.13 2.89
N TRP A 57 -5.27 2.27 3.86
CA TRP A 57 -6.52 1.51 3.91
C TRP A 57 -7.75 2.36 4.28
N ILE A 58 -7.58 3.64 4.59
CA ILE A 58 -8.68 4.58 4.84
C ILE A 58 -8.81 5.51 3.64
N THR A 59 -7.73 6.20 3.28
CA THR A 59 -7.74 7.26 2.26
C THR A 59 -7.96 6.72 0.86
N TRP A 60 -7.47 5.51 0.53
CA TRP A 60 -7.82 4.86 -0.74
C TRP A 60 -9.29 4.45 -0.79
N ALA A 61 -9.85 3.93 0.31
CA ALA A 61 -11.28 3.61 0.35
C ALA A 61 -12.14 4.85 0.13
N THR A 62 -11.73 5.99 0.71
CA THR A 62 -12.33 7.31 0.48
C THR A 62 -12.23 7.74 -0.98
N LEU A 63 -11.04 7.70 -1.58
CA LEU A 63 -10.83 8.05 -2.99
C LEU A 63 -11.68 7.17 -3.92
N HIS A 64 -11.63 5.85 -3.73
CA HIS A 64 -12.34 4.89 -4.56
C HIS A 64 -13.86 4.98 -4.43
N ARG A 65 -14.39 5.65 -3.40
CA ARG A 65 -15.84 5.74 -3.12
C ARG A 65 -16.37 7.17 -3.18
N GLY A 66 -15.52 8.18 -3.37
CA GLY A 66 -15.95 9.58 -3.43
C GLY A 66 -16.68 10.05 -2.16
N VAL A 67 -16.41 9.45 -1.00
CA VAL A 67 -17.05 9.75 0.28
C VAL A 67 -16.03 9.56 1.40
N ALA A 68 -16.06 10.37 2.47
CA ALA A 68 -15.08 10.30 3.56
C ALA A 68 -15.25 9.03 4.44
N ALA A 69 -14.23 8.70 5.22
CA ALA A 69 -14.24 7.56 6.15
C ALA A 69 -15.35 7.62 7.20
N THR A 70 -15.77 8.82 7.61
CA THR A 70 -16.92 9.03 8.50
C THR A 70 -18.24 8.49 7.94
N HIS A 71 -18.32 8.30 6.61
CA HIS A 71 -19.49 7.76 5.93
C HIS A 71 -19.31 6.30 5.54
N HIS A 72 -18.21 5.95 4.86
CA HIS A 72 -18.01 4.56 4.40
C HIS A 72 -17.59 3.61 5.53
N GLY A 73 -17.04 4.13 6.64
CA GLY A 73 -16.76 3.37 7.84
C GLY A 73 -15.66 2.32 7.72
N ILE A 74 -14.76 2.42 6.73
CA ILE A 74 -13.67 1.46 6.51
C ILE A 74 -12.42 2.00 7.19
N TYR A 75 -12.00 1.33 8.28
CA TYR A 75 -10.88 1.79 9.12
C TYR A 75 -9.74 0.77 9.23
N HIS A 76 -9.94 -0.45 8.74
CA HIS A 76 -9.00 -1.56 8.92
C HIS A 76 -8.98 -2.50 7.71
N PHE A 77 -7.86 -3.20 7.51
CA PHE A 77 -7.79 -4.34 6.60
C PHE A 77 -8.72 -5.47 7.04
N ASN A 78 -9.17 -6.28 6.09
CA ASN A 78 -10.01 -7.46 6.32
C ASN A 78 -11.34 -7.17 7.05
N GLN A 79 -11.78 -5.91 7.09
CA GLN A 79 -13.10 -5.53 7.56
C GLN A 79 -14.18 -6.12 6.63
N ASN A 80 -15.33 -6.50 7.18
CA ASN A 80 -16.44 -6.97 6.35
C ASN A 80 -16.94 -5.85 5.43
N LEU A 81 -16.72 -6.00 4.13
CA LEU A 81 -17.08 -4.99 3.14
C LEU A 81 -18.51 -5.13 2.59
N THR A 82 -19.29 -6.12 3.04
CA THR A 82 -20.59 -6.47 2.42
C THR A 82 -21.58 -5.30 2.42
N THR A 83 -21.82 -4.69 3.58
CA THR A 83 -22.78 -3.59 3.73
C THR A 83 -22.27 -2.32 3.05
N VAL A 84 -20.99 -1.98 3.27
CA VAL A 84 -20.38 -0.78 2.69
C VAL A 84 -20.29 -0.87 1.17
N ASN A 85 -19.98 -2.02 0.57
CA ASN A 85 -19.93 -2.15 -0.90
C ASN A 85 -21.31 -2.08 -1.55
N ARG A 86 -22.40 -2.33 -0.81
CA ARG A 86 -23.76 -2.06 -1.32
C ARG A 86 -24.11 -0.57 -1.27
N LYS A 87 -23.73 0.11 -0.19
CA LYS A 87 -24.07 1.52 0.06
C LYS A 87 -23.15 2.49 -0.69
N PHE A 88 -21.85 2.22 -0.65
CA PHE A 88 -20.75 2.99 -1.21
C PHE A 88 -19.82 2.04 -1.99
N PRO A 89 -20.26 1.47 -3.13
CA PRO A 89 -19.42 0.61 -3.95
C PRO A 89 -18.16 1.36 -4.41
N PRO A 90 -17.00 0.69 -4.48
CA PRO A 90 -15.82 1.28 -5.11
C PRO A 90 -16.04 1.54 -6.60
N ILE A 91 -15.32 2.50 -7.17
CA ILE A 91 -15.47 2.94 -8.57
C ILE A 91 -15.45 1.80 -9.58
N TRP A 92 -14.55 0.82 -9.44
CA TRP A 92 -14.46 -0.31 -10.37
C TRP A 92 -15.73 -1.18 -10.37
N GLN A 93 -16.40 -1.32 -9.22
CA GLN A 93 -17.64 -2.06 -9.12
C GLN A 93 -18.78 -1.29 -9.80
N ILE A 94 -18.83 0.03 -9.62
CA ILE A 94 -19.81 0.89 -10.30
C ILE A 94 -19.62 0.79 -11.82
N LEU A 95 -18.39 0.99 -12.31
CA LEU A 95 -18.04 0.95 -13.73
C LEU A 95 -18.38 -0.41 -14.36
N SER A 96 -17.91 -1.52 -13.76
CA SER A 96 -18.19 -2.87 -14.24
C SER A 96 -19.70 -3.17 -14.25
N SER A 97 -20.47 -2.69 -13.26
CA SER A 97 -21.92 -2.87 -13.23
C SER A 97 -22.66 -2.18 -14.38
N LYS A 98 -22.04 -1.16 -14.99
CA LYS A 98 -22.56 -0.37 -16.12
C LYS A 98 -21.96 -0.80 -17.46
N GLY A 99 -21.25 -1.94 -17.51
CA GLY A 99 -20.71 -2.49 -18.74
C GLY A 99 -19.40 -1.86 -19.20
N VAL A 100 -18.77 -1.01 -18.39
CA VAL A 100 -17.41 -0.52 -18.65
C VAL A 100 -16.45 -1.68 -18.45
N LYS A 101 -15.67 -2.02 -19.48
CA LYS A 101 -14.72 -3.13 -19.41
C LYS A 101 -13.63 -2.81 -18.38
N THR A 102 -13.67 -3.46 -17.23
CA THR A 102 -12.90 -3.05 -16.06
C THR A 102 -11.84 -4.09 -15.67
N GLY A 103 -10.61 -3.65 -15.38
CA GLY A 103 -9.55 -4.47 -14.79
C GLY A 103 -9.12 -3.91 -13.43
N VAL A 104 -8.90 -4.79 -12.45
CA VAL A 104 -8.45 -4.40 -11.10
C VAL A 104 -7.18 -5.16 -10.75
N PHE A 105 -6.13 -4.45 -10.33
CA PHE A 105 -4.87 -5.06 -9.94
C PHE A 105 -4.32 -4.48 -8.63
N GLY A 106 -4.63 -5.15 -7.52
CA GLY A 106 -4.05 -4.89 -6.21
C GLY A 106 -4.60 -3.67 -5.46
N SER A 107 -5.60 -2.96 -6.00
CA SER A 107 -6.24 -1.81 -5.34
C SER A 107 -6.74 -2.20 -3.95
N LEU A 108 -6.42 -1.39 -2.94
CA LEU A 108 -6.79 -1.69 -1.55
C LEU A 108 -8.31 -1.86 -1.39
N HIS A 109 -8.72 -2.86 -0.58
CA HIS A 109 -10.12 -3.25 -0.36
C HIS A 109 -10.81 -3.83 -1.58
N SER A 110 -10.03 -4.46 -2.47
CA SER A 110 -10.55 -5.27 -3.56
C SER A 110 -10.74 -6.75 -3.16
N PHE A 111 -10.52 -7.10 -1.88
CA PHE A 111 -10.94 -8.37 -1.31
C PHE A 111 -12.16 -8.18 -0.39
N PRO A 112 -13.19 -9.05 -0.38
CA PRO A 112 -13.32 -10.27 -1.17
C PRO A 112 -13.53 -9.99 -2.66
N ILE A 113 -13.14 -10.96 -3.49
CA ILE A 113 -13.39 -10.88 -4.93
C ILE A 113 -14.91 -10.88 -5.23
N PRO A 114 -15.38 -10.21 -6.29
CA PRO A 114 -16.80 -10.17 -6.62
C PRO A 114 -17.30 -11.51 -7.19
N ASN A 115 -18.58 -11.84 -6.98
CA ASN A 115 -19.18 -13.07 -7.51
C ASN A 115 -19.28 -13.09 -9.04
N ASN A 116 -19.35 -11.92 -9.66
CA ASN A 116 -19.53 -11.71 -11.10
C ASN A 116 -18.19 -11.32 -11.78
N LEU A 117 -17.19 -12.20 -11.65
CA LEU A 117 -15.86 -12.03 -12.24
C LEU A 117 -15.89 -11.91 -13.77
N ASP A 118 -16.91 -12.47 -14.42
CA ASP A 118 -17.16 -12.40 -15.86
C ASP A 118 -17.31 -10.95 -16.38
N LYS A 119 -17.66 -10.00 -15.49
CA LYS A 119 -17.76 -8.58 -15.83
C LYS A 119 -16.43 -7.82 -15.76
N TYR A 120 -15.33 -8.50 -15.43
CA TYR A 120 -13.99 -7.93 -15.36
C TYR A 120 -13.10 -8.51 -16.45
N SER A 121 -12.14 -7.72 -16.92
CA SER A 121 -11.09 -8.19 -17.84
C SER A 121 -10.00 -8.97 -17.11
N PHE A 122 -9.71 -8.55 -15.89
CA PHE A 122 -8.84 -9.22 -14.92
C PHE A 122 -9.17 -8.66 -13.53
N TYR A 123 -8.93 -9.46 -12.49
CA TYR A 123 -9.16 -9.11 -11.11
C TYR A 123 -8.11 -9.79 -10.23
N VAL A 124 -7.14 -9.02 -9.75
CA VAL A 124 -6.15 -9.47 -8.76
C VAL A 124 -6.39 -8.68 -7.48
N PRO A 125 -6.75 -9.32 -6.35
CA PRO A 125 -7.06 -8.60 -5.13
C PRO A 125 -5.81 -7.99 -4.48
N ASP A 126 -6.02 -7.08 -3.51
CA ASP A 126 -4.93 -6.44 -2.77
C ASP A 126 -3.99 -7.42 -2.04
N SER A 127 -2.81 -6.91 -1.66
CA SER A 127 -1.77 -7.70 -0.99
C SER A 127 -2.10 -8.11 0.46
N PHE A 128 -3.26 -7.73 0.98
CA PHE A 128 -3.76 -8.09 2.31
C PHE A 128 -4.89 -9.13 2.24
N ALA A 129 -5.29 -9.56 1.05
CA ALA A 129 -6.28 -10.59 0.82
C ALA A 129 -6.00 -11.88 1.62
N THR A 130 -7.06 -12.52 2.10
CA THR A 130 -6.97 -13.79 2.84
C THR A 130 -6.86 -15.00 1.91
N SER A 131 -7.21 -14.84 0.64
CA SER A 131 -7.10 -15.85 -0.43
C SER A 131 -6.34 -15.29 -1.63
N SER A 132 -5.71 -16.18 -2.41
CA SER A 132 -4.98 -15.86 -3.64
C SER A 132 -5.83 -15.90 -4.90
N GLN A 133 -7.13 -16.15 -4.78
CA GLN A 133 -8.04 -16.25 -5.92
C GLN A 133 -7.98 -14.99 -6.79
N CYS A 134 -7.72 -15.20 -8.08
CA CYS A 134 -7.65 -14.15 -9.09
C CYS A 134 -8.48 -14.51 -10.33
N PHE A 135 -8.73 -13.51 -11.17
CA PHE A 135 -9.22 -13.66 -12.53
C PHE A 135 -8.24 -13.01 -13.52
N PRO A 136 -7.81 -13.70 -14.59
CA PRO A 136 -7.94 -15.14 -14.81
C PRO A 136 -7.21 -15.98 -13.74
N GLU A 137 -7.63 -17.24 -13.58
CA GLU A 137 -7.19 -18.12 -12.49
C GLU A 137 -5.66 -18.33 -12.45
N ASN A 138 -5.01 -18.32 -13.61
CA ASN A 138 -3.56 -18.50 -13.70
C ASN A 138 -2.76 -17.41 -12.95
N LEU A 139 -3.34 -16.23 -12.70
CA LEU A 139 -2.71 -15.18 -11.89
C LEU A 139 -2.63 -15.54 -10.39
N SER A 140 -3.46 -16.48 -9.92
CA SER A 140 -3.49 -16.91 -8.52
C SER A 140 -2.14 -17.51 -8.07
N ILE A 141 -1.41 -18.15 -8.99
CA ILE A 141 -0.06 -18.69 -8.75
C ILE A 141 0.91 -17.59 -8.28
N PHE A 142 0.83 -16.43 -8.94
CA PHE A 142 1.65 -15.28 -8.54
C PHE A 142 1.08 -14.60 -7.29
N GLN A 143 -0.24 -14.52 -7.16
CA GLN A 143 -0.86 -13.92 -5.98
C GLN A 143 -0.51 -14.68 -4.68
N ASP A 144 -0.40 -16.01 -4.72
CA ASP A 144 0.12 -16.80 -3.60
C ASP A 144 1.51 -16.31 -3.17
N LEU A 145 2.43 -16.15 -4.13
CA LEU A 145 3.76 -15.62 -3.86
C LEU A 145 3.69 -14.17 -3.36
N ASN A 146 2.84 -13.34 -3.94
CA ASN A 146 2.65 -11.94 -3.58
C ASN A 146 2.20 -11.79 -2.12
N LEU A 147 1.23 -12.61 -1.68
CA LEU A 147 0.74 -12.65 -0.30
C LEU A 147 1.82 -13.17 0.67
N LEU A 148 2.59 -14.17 0.27
CA LEU A 148 3.74 -14.64 1.05
C LEU A 148 4.81 -13.55 1.19
N MET A 149 5.12 -12.82 0.13
CA MET A 149 6.08 -11.71 0.15
C MET A 149 5.57 -10.58 1.06
N ALA A 150 4.30 -10.20 0.95
CA ALA A 150 3.69 -9.17 1.79
C ALA A 150 3.77 -9.54 3.28
N ARG A 151 3.38 -10.77 3.65
CA ARG A 151 3.43 -11.27 5.03
C ARG A 151 4.86 -11.36 5.58
N ASN A 152 5.83 -11.70 4.74
CA ASN A 152 7.25 -11.79 5.11
C ASN A 152 8.03 -10.46 4.99
N SER A 153 7.35 -9.38 4.61
CA SER A 153 7.88 -8.02 4.49
C SER A 153 7.60 -7.20 5.76
N SER A 154 7.71 -7.81 6.95
CA SER A 154 7.45 -7.14 8.24
C SER A 154 8.57 -6.14 8.58
N ARG A 155 9.00 -6.00 9.85
CA ARG A 155 9.98 -4.96 10.22
C ARG A 155 11.33 -5.13 9.52
N ASN A 156 11.79 -6.38 9.37
CA ASN A 156 12.92 -6.79 8.52
C ASN A 156 12.40 -7.60 7.34
N VAL A 157 13.12 -7.55 6.21
CA VAL A 157 12.81 -8.38 5.05
C VAL A 157 13.41 -9.77 5.25
N SER A 158 12.59 -10.81 5.10
CA SER A 158 13.08 -12.19 5.16
C SER A 158 14.11 -12.49 4.06
N SER A 159 15.20 -13.16 4.44
CA SER A 159 16.18 -13.71 3.48
C SER A 159 15.66 -14.97 2.78
N LYS A 160 14.70 -15.69 3.38
CA LYS A 160 14.17 -16.95 2.86
C LYS A 160 13.39 -16.71 1.58
N ILE A 161 13.80 -17.37 0.51
CA ILE A 161 13.00 -17.48 -0.72
C ILE A 161 12.01 -18.62 -0.49
N PRO A 162 10.70 -18.43 -0.75
CA PRO A 162 9.74 -19.52 -0.66
C PRO A 162 9.93 -20.48 -1.85
N ILE A 163 10.94 -21.36 -1.77
CA ILE A 163 11.45 -22.19 -2.86
C ILE A 163 10.33 -22.94 -3.60
N GLU A 164 9.38 -23.54 -2.89
CA GLU A 164 8.26 -24.26 -3.53
C GLU A 164 7.35 -23.34 -4.36
N ALA A 165 6.98 -22.18 -3.82
CA ALA A 165 6.18 -21.19 -4.53
C ALA A 165 6.97 -20.60 -5.71
N THR A 166 8.28 -20.39 -5.53
CA THR A 166 9.18 -19.93 -6.59
C THR A 166 9.30 -20.96 -7.71
N ILE A 167 9.45 -22.26 -7.42
CA ILE A 167 9.50 -23.32 -8.44
C ILE A 167 8.17 -23.42 -9.22
N ARG A 168 7.03 -23.39 -8.50
CA ARG A 168 5.70 -23.37 -9.15
C ARG A 168 5.52 -22.16 -10.07
N LEU A 169 6.02 -20.99 -9.65
CA LEU A 169 6.07 -19.78 -10.46
C LEU A 169 6.97 -19.97 -11.69
N PHE A 170 8.17 -20.53 -11.52
CA PHE A 170 9.14 -20.77 -12.60
C PHE A 170 8.54 -21.58 -13.76
N ALA A 171 7.76 -22.61 -13.46
CA ALA A 171 7.07 -23.43 -14.46
C ALA A 171 6.01 -22.65 -15.28
N HIS A 172 5.54 -21.51 -14.78
CA HIS A 172 4.45 -20.71 -15.39
C HIS A 172 4.88 -19.31 -15.85
N LEU A 173 6.17 -18.95 -15.73
CA LEU A 173 6.67 -17.58 -16.01
C LEU A 173 6.20 -16.99 -17.35
N PRO A 174 6.28 -17.70 -18.49
CA PRO A 174 5.89 -17.12 -19.78
C PRO A 174 4.39 -16.81 -19.84
N LYS A 175 3.56 -17.67 -19.22
CA LYS A 175 2.10 -17.49 -19.16
C LYS A 175 1.68 -16.36 -18.22
N LEU A 176 2.52 -15.98 -17.25
CA LEU A 176 2.23 -14.89 -16.32
C LEU A 176 2.58 -13.50 -16.87
N GLY A 177 3.54 -13.41 -17.78
CA GLY A 177 3.93 -12.13 -18.40
C GLY A 177 5.17 -11.47 -17.80
N LEU A 178 5.91 -12.20 -16.97
CA LEU A 178 7.20 -11.74 -16.46
C LEU A 178 8.19 -11.58 -17.62
N ARG A 179 8.78 -10.39 -17.72
CA ARG A 179 9.67 -10.02 -18.83
C ARG A 179 11.11 -10.39 -18.49
N ILE A 180 11.89 -10.77 -19.51
CA ILE A 180 13.31 -11.11 -19.35
C ILE A 180 14.11 -9.98 -18.66
N PRO A 181 13.94 -8.69 -19.03
CA PRO A 181 14.60 -7.59 -18.33
C PRO A 181 14.30 -7.54 -16.83
N THR A 182 13.06 -7.85 -16.42
CA THR A 182 12.64 -7.91 -15.02
C THR A 182 13.31 -9.06 -14.28
N LEU A 183 13.41 -10.23 -14.92
CA LEU A 183 14.11 -11.38 -14.33
C LEU A 183 15.61 -11.09 -14.15
N ILE A 184 16.25 -10.47 -15.16
CA ILE A 184 17.65 -10.04 -15.08
C ILE A 184 17.84 -9.00 -13.97
N ASP A 185 16.97 -8.00 -13.89
CA ASP A 185 17.03 -6.95 -12.87
C ASP A 185 16.84 -7.52 -11.45
N THR A 186 15.93 -8.48 -11.30
CA THR A 186 15.72 -9.21 -10.02
C THR A 186 16.96 -10.04 -9.66
N ALA A 187 17.55 -10.75 -10.62
CA ALA A 187 18.77 -11.52 -10.40
C ALA A 187 19.95 -10.62 -10.02
N LYS A 188 20.13 -9.49 -10.70
CA LYS A 188 21.14 -8.48 -10.37
C LYS A 188 20.96 -7.94 -8.95
N GLN A 189 19.73 -7.70 -8.53
CA GLN A 189 19.43 -7.31 -7.16
C GLN A 189 19.86 -8.41 -6.17
N LEU A 190 19.46 -9.67 -6.40
CA LEU A 190 19.84 -10.77 -5.50
C LEU A 190 21.36 -10.95 -5.39
N LEU A 191 22.10 -10.79 -6.49
CA LEU A 191 23.57 -10.80 -6.47
C LEU A 191 24.14 -9.60 -5.71
N THR A 192 23.55 -8.42 -5.90
CA THR A 192 23.95 -7.19 -5.20
C THR A 192 23.78 -7.32 -3.70
N GLU A 193 22.74 -8.02 -3.23
CA GLU A 193 22.50 -8.25 -1.80
C GLU A 193 23.57 -9.13 -1.16
N GLN A 194 24.18 -10.07 -1.90
CA GLN A 194 25.30 -10.87 -1.40
C GLN A 194 26.54 -10.00 -1.12
N LEU A 195 26.79 -9.01 -1.99
CA LEU A 195 27.90 -8.07 -1.83
C LEU A 195 27.59 -6.95 -0.82
N LYS A 196 26.32 -6.55 -0.74
CA LYS A 196 25.83 -5.43 0.08
C LYS A 196 24.57 -5.88 0.83
N PRO A 197 24.72 -6.60 1.96
CA PRO A 197 23.59 -7.19 2.69
C PRO A 197 22.50 -6.19 3.07
N TYR A 198 22.86 -4.93 3.33
CA TYR A 198 21.92 -3.86 3.66
C TYR A 198 20.92 -3.54 2.53
N ARG A 199 21.23 -3.90 1.27
CA ARG A 199 20.35 -3.72 0.11
C ARG A 199 19.22 -4.74 0.02
N LYS A 200 19.15 -5.71 0.94
CA LYS A 200 18.03 -6.64 1.08
C LYS A 200 16.69 -5.92 1.30
N ASN A 201 16.74 -4.72 1.89
CA ASN A 201 15.60 -3.82 2.02
C ASN A 201 14.85 -3.57 0.68
N ARG A 202 15.56 -3.56 -0.47
CA ARG A 202 15.00 -3.31 -1.81
C ARG A 202 14.11 -4.44 -2.32
N ARG A 203 14.13 -5.65 -1.73
CA ARG A 203 13.18 -6.71 -2.10
C ARG A 203 11.72 -6.27 -1.95
N ARG A 204 11.43 -5.32 -1.05
CA ARG A 204 10.10 -4.68 -0.92
C ARG A 204 9.65 -4.00 -2.21
N THR A 205 10.59 -3.39 -2.94
CA THR A 205 10.33 -2.77 -4.24
C THR A 205 10.07 -3.81 -5.33
N TYR A 206 10.74 -4.96 -5.29
CA TYR A 206 10.61 -5.99 -6.32
C TYR A 206 9.23 -6.66 -6.33
N GLN A 207 8.47 -6.61 -5.24
CA GLN A 207 7.05 -6.98 -5.27
C GLN A 207 6.30 -6.18 -6.35
N ALA A 208 6.50 -4.85 -6.38
CA ALA A 208 5.89 -3.96 -7.37
C ALA A 208 6.43 -4.18 -8.80
N VAL A 209 7.73 -4.47 -8.92
CA VAL A 209 8.37 -4.74 -10.23
C VAL A 209 7.79 -5.99 -10.87
N LEU A 210 7.63 -7.06 -10.09
CA LEU A 210 7.06 -8.31 -10.58
C LEU A 210 5.55 -8.18 -10.87
N THR A 211 4.78 -7.53 -9.99
CA THR A 211 3.33 -7.32 -10.22
C THR A 211 3.08 -6.45 -11.45
N PHE A 212 3.91 -5.43 -11.71
CA PHE A 212 3.74 -4.53 -12.84
C PHE A 212 3.83 -5.25 -14.19
N ASP A 213 4.71 -6.24 -14.34
CA ASP A 213 4.81 -7.04 -15.56
C ASP A 213 3.53 -7.81 -15.86
N LEU A 214 2.94 -8.42 -14.84
CA LEU A 214 1.67 -9.13 -14.94
C LEU A 214 0.55 -8.16 -15.32
N PHE A 215 0.47 -7.01 -14.64
CA PHE A 215 -0.49 -5.97 -14.96
C PHE A 215 -0.34 -5.49 -16.41
N LEU A 216 0.88 -5.17 -16.85
CA LEU A 216 1.14 -4.68 -18.20
C LEU A 216 0.77 -5.72 -19.25
N LYS A 217 0.98 -7.02 -18.99
CA LYS A 217 0.48 -8.09 -19.85
C LYS A 217 -1.04 -8.07 -19.92
N GLN A 218 -1.73 -8.05 -18.78
CA GLN A 218 -3.19 -8.05 -18.77
C GLN A 218 -3.77 -6.81 -19.45
N LEU A 219 -3.19 -5.63 -19.23
CA LEU A 219 -3.55 -4.38 -19.91
C LEU A 219 -3.43 -4.52 -21.43
N LYS A 220 -2.30 -5.01 -21.93
CA LYS A 220 -2.06 -5.17 -23.38
C LYS A 220 -2.95 -6.22 -24.03
N THR A 221 -3.20 -7.34 -23.34
CA THR A 221 -3.98 -8.45 -23.88
C THR A 221 -5.48 -8.19 -23.84
N THR A 222 -5.97 -7.62 -22.74
CA THR A 222 -7.41 -7.46 -22.54
C THR A 222 -7.91 -6.06 -22.89
N GLN A 223 -7.05 -5.03 -22.91
CA GLN A 223 -7.39 -3.66 -23.27
C GLN A 223 -8.70 -3.14 -22.62
N PRO A 224 -8.78 -3.16 -21.28
CA PRO A 224 -9.96 -2.67 -20.57
C PRO A 224 -10.17 -1.17 -20.78
N ASP A 225 -11.41 -0.71 -20.66
CA ASP A 225 -11.75 0.71 -20.70
C ASP A 225 -11.28 1.43 -19.42
N PHE A 226 -11.32 0.74 -18.29
CA PHE A 226 -10.79 1.22 -17.02
C PHE A 226 -9.90 0.15 -16.38
N ALA A 227 -8.68 0.51 -16.00
CA ALA A 227 -7.77 -0.39 -15.30
C ALA A 227 -7.15 0.29 -14.08
N THR A 228 -7.13 -0.40 -12.93
CA THR A 228 -6.38 0.07 -11.75
C THR A 228 -5.12 -0.77 -11.52
N PHE A 229 -4.06 -0.13 -11.03
CA PHE A 229 -2.85 -0.80 -10.57
C PHE A 229 -2.29 -0.12 -9.31
N PHE A 230 -2.25 -0.83 -8.19
CA PHE A 230 -1.74 -0.30 -6.94
C PHE A 230 -0.31 -0.70 -6.63
N THR A 231 0.44 0.25 -6.07
CA THR A 231 1.80 -0.01 -5.62
C THR A 231 2.21 0.80 -4.39
N ASN A 232 2.91 0.13 -3.47
CA ASN A 232 3.36 0.70 -2.19
C ASN A 232 4.89 0.93 -2.12
N HIS A 233 5.63 0.62 -3.19
CA HIS A 233 7.10 0.53 -3.12
C HIS A 233 7.79 1.85 -2.77
N VAL A 234 7.30 2.99 -3.27
CA VAL A 234 7.87 4.32 -2.94
C VAL A 234 7.51 4.72 -1.52
N ALA A 235 6.25 4.59 -1.11
CA ALA A 235 5.80 4.81 0.28
C ALA A 235 6.64 4.04 1.31
N SER A 236 6.89 2.75 1.03
CA SER A 236 7.73 1.91 1.89
C SER A 236 9.16 2.43 2.02
N SER A 237 9.72 2.99 0.95
CA SER A 237 11.05 3.59 0.96
C SER A 237 11.06 4.94 1.69
N MET A 238 10.05 5.79 1.45
CA MET A 238 9.90 7.10 2.11
C MET A 238 9.79 6.97 3.63
N HIS A 239 8.94 6.07 4.13
CA HIS A 239 8.80 5.83 5.56
C HIS A 239 10.12 5.51 6.26
N ARG A 240 11.07 4.87 5.55
CA ARG A 240 12.33 4.40 6.13
C ARG A 240 13.52 5.33 5.84
N TYR A 241 13.54 6.01 4.70
CA TYR A 241 14.77 6.65 4.23
C TYR A 241 14.61 8.15 3.94
N TRP A 242 13.48 8.76 4.29
CA TRP A 242 13.32 10.22 4.16
C TRP A 242 14.40 10.98 4.92
N ALA A 243 14.78 10.53 6.12
CA ALA A 243 15.86 11.13 6.91
C ALA A 243 17.24 11.01 6.24
N ALA A 244 17.46 9.98 5.41
CA ALA A 244 18.70 9.84 4.66
C ALA A 244 18.74 10.80 3.47
N LEU A 245 17.58 11.11 2.88
CA LEU A 245 17.48 11.95 1.70
C LEU A 245 17.35 13.44 2.02
N PHE A 246 16.58 13.78 3.05
CA PHE A 246 16.34 15.16 3.50
C PHE A 246 16.67 15.32 4.99
N PRO A 247 17.95 15.17 5.40
CA PRO A 247 18.34 15.31 6.80
C PRO A 247 17.97 16.67 7.40
N GLN A 248 17.93 17.72 6.58
CA GLN A 248 17.56 19.08 6.97
C GLN A 248 16.09 19.25 7.36
N ASP A 249 15.21 18.30 7.05
CA ASP A 249 13.79 18.38 7.40
C ASP A 249 13.53 18.13 8.90
N TYR A 250 14.56 17.75 9.67
CA TYR A 250 14.42 17.34 11.08
C TYR A 250 15.15 18.30 12.02
N GLN A 251 14.44 18.80 13.02
CA GLN A 251 15.05 19.61 14.09
C GLN A 251 16.01 18.78 14.96
N ASN A 252 15.64 17.53 15.24
CA ASN A 252 16.46 16.58 16.00
C ASN A 252 16.84 15.42 15.08
N PHE A 253 18.14 15.28 14.80
CA PHE A 253 18.65 14.27 13.88
C PHE A 253 19.57 13.28 14.59
N GLY A 254 19.10 12.04 14.74
CA GLY A 254 19.72 10.99 15.52
C GLY A 254 20.49 9.94 14.72
N TYR A 255 20.70 10.15 13.42
CA TYR A 255 21.50 9.25 12.58
C TYR A 255 22.91 9.81 12.36
N ASN A 256 23.90 8.93 12.27
CA ASN A 256 25.27 9.34 11.92
C ASN A 256 25.44 9.50 10.40
N SER A 257 26.53 10.16 9.99
CA SER A 257 26.85 10.40 8.57
C SER A 257 27.01 9.11 7.76
N GLY A 258 27.50 8.03 8.36
CA GLY A 258 27.63 6.72 7.73
C GLY A 258 26.28 6.10 7.35
N TRP A 259 25.26 6.26 8.21
CA TRP A 259 23.90 5.81 7.93
C TRP A 259 23.27 6.62 6.80
N VAL A 260 23.39 7.95 6.85
CA VAL A 260 22.89 8.85 5.80
C VAL A 260 23.51 8.50 4.44
N SER A 261 24.84 8.41 4.38
CA SER A 261 25.55 8.05 3.14
C SER A 261 25.18 6.66 2.64
N ARG A 262 24.80 5.72 3.52
CA ARG A 262 24.42 4.36 3.14
C ARG A 262 23.04 4.30 2.48
N TYR A 263 22.09 5.11 2.96
CA TYR A 263 20.67 4.99 2.60
C TYR A 263 20.10 6.17 1.79
N ASN A 264 20.87 7.23 1.52
CA ASN A 264 20.39 8.41 0.77
C ASN A 264 19.88 8.10 -0.64
N GLY A 265 20.27 6.97 -1.24
CA GLY A 265 19.83 6.54 -2.56
C GLY A 265 18.65 5.56 -2.58
N GLU A 266 18.04 5.22 -1.44
CA GLU A 266 16.98 4.21 -1.42
C GLU A 266 15.62 4.74 -1.93
N ILE A 267 15.31 6.02 -1.71
CA ILE A 267 14.13 6.65 -2.32
C ILE A 267 14.34 6.80 -3.83
N ASP A 268 15.53 7.23 -4.26
CA ASP A 268 15.90 7.28 -5.69
C ASP A 268 15.73 5.92 -6.36
N PHE A 269 16.19 4.86 -5.70
CA PHE A 269 16.05 3.50 -6.23
C PHE A 269 14.58 3.12 -6.41
N ALA A 270 13.72 3.38 -5.42
CA ALA A 270 12.29 3.10 -5.55
C ALA A 270 11.65 3.92 -6.67
N MET A 271 11.95 5.22 -6.75
CA MET A 271 11.48 6.10 -7.83
C MET A 271 11.99 5.69 -9.20
N SER A 272 13.19 5.11 -9.31
CA SER A 272 13.71 4.57 -10.57
C SER A 272 12.88 3.40 -11.10
N LYS A 273 12.24 2.62 -10.22
CA LYS A 273 11.30 1.57 -10.66
C LYS A 273 9.97 2.16 -11.10
N PHE A 274 9.48 3.18 -10.39
CA PHE A 274 8.32 3.95 -10.86
C PHE A 274 8.57 4.61 -12.22
N GLU A 275 9.74 5.21 -12.44
CA GLU A 275 10.14 5.80 -13.74
C GLU A 275 10.07 4.76 -14.87
N GLN A 276 10.53 3.53 -14.63
CA GLN A 276 10.43 2.44 -15.62
C GLN A 276 8.98 2.02 -15.90
N PHE A 277 8.11 2.06 -14.89
CA PHE A 277 6.67 1.80 -15.07
C PHE A 277 6.02 2.92 -15.86
N PHE A 278 6.28 4.16 -15.45
CA PHE A 278 5.80 5.38 -16.12
C PHE A 278 6.20 5.40 -17.58
N ALA A 279 7.48 5.17 -17.92
CA ALA A 279 7.96 5.15 -19.29
C ALA A 279 7.26 4.08 -20.14
N GLN A 280 6.93 2.92 -19.56
CA GLN A 280 6.21 1.86 -20.26
C GLN A 280 4.74 2.20 -20.48
N LEU A 281 4.09 2.82 -19.50
CA LEU A 281 2.70 3.25 -19.61
C LEU A 281 2.54 4.43 -20.57
N VAL A 282 3.45 5.41 -20.53
CA VAL A 282 3.49 6.50 -21.52
C VAL A 282 3.64 5.93 -22.92
N ARG A 283 4.60 5.02 -23.17
CA ARG A 283 4.70 4.35 -24.48
C ARG A 283 3.45 3.58 -24.89
N PHE A 284 2.78 2.94 -23.93
CA PHE A 284 1.53 2.23 -24.23
C PHE A 284 0.45 3.22 -24.66
N VAL A 285 0.27 4.29 -23.91
CA VAL A 285 -0.76 5.31 -24.13
C VAL A 285 -0.47 6.16 -25.38
N ASP A 286 0.79 6.48 -25.67
CA ASP A 286 1.19 7.13 -26.93
C ASP A 286 0.83 6.27 -28.16
N ASN A 287 0.93 4.94 -28.05
CA ASN A 287 0.54 4.00 -29.11
C ASN A 287 -0.96 3.67 -29.14
N HIS A 288 -1.71 4.06 -28.10
CA HIS A 288 -3.15 3.80 -27.96
C HIS A 288 -3.81 5.09 -27.46
N PRO A 289 -3.95 6.11 -28.33
CA PRO A 289 -4.39 7.43 -27.93
C PRO A 289 -5.82 7.45 -27.38
N GLU A 290 -6.60 6.38 -27.48
CA GLU A 290 -7.87 6.25 -26.77
C GLU A 290 -7.71 6.18 -25.24
N TYR A 291 -6.51 5.90 -24.72
CA TYR A 291 -6.21 5.87 -23.29
C TYR A 291 -5.69 7.22 -22.78
N THR A 292 -5.88 7.45 -21.48
CA THR A 292 -5.17 8.44 -20.67
C THR A 292 -4.52 7.74 -19.48
N LEU A 293 -3.40 8.28 -18.99
CA LEU A 293 -2.68 7.75 -17.83
C LEU A 293 -2.88 8.68 -16.63
N TRP A 294 -3.53 8.16 -15.59
CA TRP A 294 -3.77 8.85 -14.33
C TRP A 294 -2.89 8.23 -13.26
N ILE A 295 -2.01 9.01 -12.64
CA ILE A 295 -1.15 8.58 -11.54
C ILE A 295 -1.60 9.32 -10.30
N ALA A 296 -2.15 8.61 -9.33
CA ALA A 296 -2.76 9.21 -8.16
C ALA A 296 -2.14 8.69 -6.86
N SER A 297 -2.14 9.55 -5.86
CA SER A 297 -1.94 9.22 -4.47
C SER A 297 -3.09 9.76 -3.64
N SER A 298 -3.65 8.94 -2.75
CA SER A 298 -4.75 9.32 -1.86
C SER A 298 -4.33 10.22 -0.70
N MET A 299 -3.03 10.28 -0.39
CA MET A 299 -2.41 11.13 0.63
C MET A 299 -0.90 11.25 0.35
N GLY A 300 -0.11 11.89 1.21
CA GLY A 300 1.35 11.95 1.04
C GLY A 300 2.13 11.51 2.26
N GLN A 301 3.45 11.67 2.21
CA GLN A 301 4.33 11.60 3.37
C GLN A 301 5.16 12.87 3.54
N SER A 302 5.50 13.19 4.78
CA SER A 302 6.50 14.21 5.12
C SER A 302 7.33 13.79 6.34
N ALA A 303 8.43 14.50 6.61
CA ALA A 303 9.30 14.22 7.75
C ALA A 303 8.52 14.17 9.07
N THR A 304 8.86 13.18 9.92
CA THR A 304 8.32 13.08 11.28
C THR A 304 9.44 13.04 12.31
N THR A 305 10.16 11.93 12.40
CA THR A 305 11.12 11.66 13.46
C THR A 305 12.41 11.14 12.86
N ALA A 306 13.56 11.48 13.43
CA ALA A 306 14.84 10.96 12.96
C ALA A 306 15.67 10.47 14.14
N TRP A 307 15.45 9.23 14.58
CA TRP A 307 16.29 8.58 15.58
C TRP A 307 16.43 7.10 15.29
N MET A 308 17.56 6.52 15.72
CA MET A 308 17.84 5.11 15.51
C MET A 308 16.94 4.19 16.34
N VAL A 309 16.39 3.17 15.68
CA VAL A 309 15.72 2.04 16.31
C VAL A 309 16.55 0.81 16.01
N LYS A 310 17.38 0.39 16.97
CA LYS A 310 18.26 -0.77 16.82
C LYS A 310 17.55 -2.08 17.12
N THR A 311 16.60 -2.07 18.07
CA THR A 311 15.76 -3.23 18.35
C THR A 311 14.30 -2.83 18.48
N GLN A 312 13.40 -3.75 18.17
CA GLN A 312 11.97 -3.56 18.42
C GLN A 312 11.36 -4.85 18.94
N LEU A 313 10.48 -4.72 19.93
CA LEU A 313 9.76 -5.86 20.45
C LEU A 313 8.77 -6.39 19.42
N ASN A 314 8.74 -7.71 19.24
CA ASN A 314 7.89 -8.39 18.28
C ASN A 314 7.33 -9.67 18.90
N LEU A 315 6.10 -10.03 18.56
CA LEU A 315 5.52 -11.33 18.92
C LEU A 315 5.94 -12.38 17.89
N THR A 316 6.90 -13.22 18.24
CA THR A 316 7.46 -14.26 17.35
C THR A 316 6.84 -15.63 17.58
N HIS A 317 6.32 -15.88 18.79
CA HIS A 317 5.71 -17.14 19.17
C HIS A 317 4.28 -16.93 19.70
N PRO A 318 3.30 -16.69 18.82
CA PRO A 318 1.93 -16.37 19.24
C PRO A 318 1.29 -17.48 20.07
N LYS A 319 1.60 -18.76 19.83
CA LYS A 319 1.15 -19.86 20.71
C LYS A 319 1.61 -19.73 22.16
N LYS A 320 2.88 -19.37 22.39
CA LYS A 320 3.40 -19.13 23.74
C LYS A 320 2.68 -17.96 24.41
N PHE A 321 2.44 -16.89 23.64
CA PHE A 321 1.70 -15.73 24.13
C PHE A 321 0.28 -16.10 24.56
N MET A 322 -0.47 -16.79 23.69
CA MET A 322 -1.84 -17.18 23.98
C MET A 322 -1.91 -18.15 25.18
N SER A 323 -1.01 -19.13 25.22
CA SER A 323 -0.88 -20.05 26.37
C SER A 323 -0.54 -19.32 27.67
N ALA A 324 0.37 -18.34 27.64
CA ALA A 324 0.72 -17.56 28.83
C ALA A 324 -0.41 -16.66 29.33
N LEU A 325 -1.35 -16.29 28.46
CA LEU A 325 -2.58 -15.59 28.82
C LEU A 325 -3.72 -16.55 29.21
N GLY A 326 -3.48 -17.87 29.19
CA GLY A 326 -4.48 -18.88 29.55
C GLY A 326 -5.47 -19.23 28.44
N ILE A 327 -5.21 -18.83 27.19
CA ILE A 327 -6.10 -19.10 26.05
C ILE A 327 -5.66 -20.39 25.32
N PRO A 328 -6.55 -21.39 25.16
CA PRO A 328 -6.21 -22.64 24.48
C PRO A 328 -5.86 -22.47 23.01
N ASP A 329 -4.97 -23.32 22.48
CA ASP A 329 -4.51 -23.28 21.09
C ASP A 329 -5.62 -23.42 20.05
N ASN A 330 -6.72 -24.10 20.38
CA ASN A 330 -7.88 -24.26 19.48
C ASN A 330 -8.90 -23.12 19.60
N ALA A 331 -8.65 -22.11 20.44
CA ALA A 331 -9.56 -21.01 20.73
C ALA A 331 -9.24 -19.72 19.95
N TRP A 332 -8.24 -19.73 19.08
CA TRP A 332 -7.83 -18.55 18.34
C TRP A 332 -7.17 -18.88 17.00
N TYR A 333 -7.07 -17.88 16.14
CA TYR A 333 -6.22 -17.91 14.95
C TYR A 333 -5.70 -16.51 14.61
N GLN A 334 -4.56 -16.45 13.93
CA GLN A 334 -3.95 -15.19 13.52
C GLN A 334 -4.57 -14.69 12.21
N THR A 335 -4.79 -13.38 12.12
CA THR A 335 -5.19 -12.70 10.88
C THR A 335 -4.08 -11.77 10.37
N PRO A 336 -4.02 -11.48 9.06
CA PRO A 336 -3.06 -10.52 8.53
C PRO A 336 -3.25 -9.13 9.14
N ALA A 337 -2.16 -8.54 9.63
CA ALA A 337 -2.09 -7.18 10.17
C ALA A 337 -0.74 -6.55 9.83
N MET A 338 -0.66 -5.21 9.90
CA MET A 338 0.58 -4.49 9.64
C MET A 338 1.37 -4.35 10.95
N PHE A 339 2.64 -4.79 10.95
CA PHE A 339 3.55 -4.57 12.07
C PHE A 339 3.57 -3.07 12.48
N PRO A 340 3.53 -2.72 13.79
CA PRO A 340 3.66 -3.56 14.99
C PRO A 340 2.39 -4.23 15.51
N GLU A 341 1.29 -4.18 14.75
CA GLU A 341 0.02 -4.77 15.13
C GLU A 341 -0.03 -6.28 14.80
N PHE A 342 -0.62 -7.03 15.72
CA PHE A 342 -0.93 -8.45 15.57
C PHE A 342 -2.44 -8.64 15.58
N GLY A 343 -2.98 -9.12 14.46
CA GLY A 343 -4.37 -9.50 14.33
C GLY A 343 -4.60 -10.90 14.88
N ILE A 344 -5.47 -11.04 15.88
CA ILE A 344 -5.80 -12.31 16.54
C ILE A 344 -7.33 -12.39 16.66
N VAL A 345 -7.94 -13.42 16.08
CA VAL A 345 -9.36 -13.71 16.32
C VAL A 345 -9.44 -14.73 17.45
N VAL A 346 -10.24 -14.43 18.46
CA VAL A 346 -10.49 -15.28 19.63
C VAL A 346 -11.95 -15.73 19.63
N LYS A 347 -12.20 -17.02 19.87
CA LYS A 347 -13.55 -17.57 19.97
C LYS A 347 -14.32 -16.89 21.10
N GLU A 348 -15.62 -16.64 20.88
CA GLU A 348 -16.52 -15.87 21.76
C GLU A 348 -16.36 -16.18 23.26
N GLN A 349 -16.37 -17.46 23.63
CA GLN A 349 -16.25 -17.92 25.02
C GLN A 349 -14.94 -17.50 25.74
N TRP A 350 -13.90 -17.10 24.99
CA TRP A 350 -12.58 -16.71 25.51
C TRP A 350 -12.28 -15.20 25.37
N VAL A 351 -13.18 -14.44 24.74
CA VAL A 351 -12.97 -13.00 24.44
C VAL A 351 -12.75 -12.19 25.71
N GLU A 352 -13.62 -12.39 26.71
CA GLU A 352 -13.59 -11.63 27.97
C GLU A 352 -12.33 -11.94 28.78
N GLU A 353 -11.95 -13.21 28.87
CA GLU A 353 -10.72 -13.63 29.53
C GLU A 353 -9.49 -13.02 28.85
N PHE A 354 -9.41 -13.12 27.51
CA PHE A 354 -8.30 -12.56 26.75
C PHE A 354 -8.20 -11.05 26.92
N ARG A 355 -9.33 -10.34 26.85
CA ARG A 355 -9.40 -8.88 27.07
C ARG A 355 -8.92 -8.47 28.45
N ASN A 356 -9.32 -9.20 29.50
CA ASN A 356 -8.90 -8.96 30.87
C ASN A 356 -7.40 -9.22 31.07
N GLN A 357 -6.85 -10.24 30.41
CA GLN A 357 -5.44 -10.57 30.48
C GLN A 357 -4.59 -9.50 29.76
N LEU A 358 -5.01 -9.05 28.58
CA LEU A 358 -4.33 -7.97 27.84
C LEU A 358 -4.35 -6.64 28.60
N SER A 359 -5.44 -6.30 29.28
CA SER A 359 -5.55 -5.06 30.07
C SER A 359 -4.64 -5.01 31.29
N GLN A 360 -4.08 -6.15 31.69
CA GLN A 360 -3.16 -6.29 32.81
C GLN A 360 -1.71 -6.53 32.37
N LEU A 361 -1.45 -6.64 31.07
CA LEU A 361 -0.12 -6.82 30.52
C LEU A 361 0.56 -5.46 30.33
N SER A 362 1.71 -5.27 30.97
CA SER A 362 2.54 -4.08 30.83
C SER A 362 3.98 -4.41 30.47
N ILE A 363 4.60 -3.51 29.71
CA ILE A 363 5.99 -3.59 29.30
C ILE A 363 6.63 -2.25 29.66
N LYS A 364 7.68 -2.28 30.49
CA LYS A 364 8.30 -1.07 31.06
C LYS A 364 7.28 -0.20 31.83
N GLY A 365 6.43 -0.85 32.64
CA GLY A 365 5.40 -0.16 33.43
C GLY A 365 4.32 0.55 32.62
N LYS A 366 4.28 0.34 31.29
CA LYS A 366 3.21 0.86 30.42
C LYS A 366 2.36 -0.31 29.95
N LEU A 367 1.05 -0.21 30.14
CA LEU A 367 0.10 -1.17 29.59
C LEU A 367 0.29 -1.28 28.08
N ILE A 368 0.16 -2.49 27.56
CA ILE A 368 0.13 -2.70 26.12
C ILE A 368 -1.12 -2.04 25.55
N LYS A 369 -1.03 -1.60 24.29
CA LYS A 369 -2.19 -1.10 23.56
C LYS A 369 -2.83 -2.26 22.83
N PHE A 370 -4.15 -2.35 22.91
CA PHE A 370 -4.93 -3.24 22.07
C PHE A 370 -6.29 -2.63 21.78
N ALA A 371 -6.93 -3.11 20.71
CA ALA A 371 -8.31 -2.78 20.38
C ALA A 371 -9.07 -4.08 20.08
N GLN A 372 -10.27 -4.21 20.62
CA GLN A 372 -11.22 -5.25 20.22
C GLN A 372 -12.10 -4.70 19.09
N LYS A 373 -12.24 -5.49 18.03
CA LYS A 373 -13.08 -5.25 16.86
C LYS A 373 -14.22 -6.28 16.86
N GLU A 374 -15.05 -6.25 15.82
CA GLU A 374 -16.15 -7.21 15.62
C GLU A 374 -15.66 -8.67 15.57
N ASP A 375 -16.56 -9.61 15.85
CA ASP A 375 -16.34 -11.07 15.72
C ASP A 375 -15.13 -11.62 16.50
N GLY A 376 -14.82 -11.02 17.65
CA GLY A 376 -13.72 -11.47 18.51
C GLY A 376 -12.33 -11.18 17.94
N LEU A 377 -12.22 -10.29 16.94
CA LEU A 377 -10.94 -9.84 16.40
C LEU A 377 -10.27 -8.83 17.35
N PHE A 378 -9.02 -9.06 17.69
CA PHE A 378 -8.17 -8.16 18.45
C PHE A 378 -6.99 -7.67 17.61
N SER A 379 -6.67 -6.41 17.81
CA SER A 379 -5.47 -5.74 17.33
C SER A 379 -4.54 -5.51 18.51
N VAL A 380 -3.51 -6.35 18.67
CA VAL A 380 -2.56 -6.26 19.79
C VAL A 380 -1.26 -5.60 19.31
N ILE A 381 -0.80 -4.56 20.01
CA ILE A 381 0.32 -3.72 19.53
C ILE A 381 1.57 -3.99 20.35
N PHE A 382 2.58 -4.59 19.71
CA PHE A 382 3.93 -4.79 20.24
C PHE A 382 4.93 -4.01 19.39
N GLY A 383 5.43 -2.89 19.90
CA GLY A 383 6.24 -1.96 19.11
C GLY A 383 7.25 -1.17 19.90
N GLN A 384 7.48 -1.54 21.16
CA GLN A 384 8.44 -0.90 22.03
C GLN A 384 9.84 -1.01 21.43
N VAL A 385 10.52 0.11 21.30
CA VAL A 385 11.85 0.20 20.68
C VAL A 385 12.94 0.19 21.72
N ASN A 386 14.11 -0.37 21.36
CA ASN A 386 15.36 -0.24 22.09
C ASN A 386 15.28 -0.74 23.56
N LEU A 387 14.44 -1.75 23.83
CA LEU A 387 14.30 -2.34 25.18
C LEU A 387 15.57 -3.07 25.63
N ALA A 388 16.25 -3.77 24.70
CA ALA A 388 17.47 -4.51 24.99
C ALA A 388 18.58 -3.58 25.53
N GLN A 389 18.76 -2.39 24.93
CA GLN A 389 19.73 -1.40 25.45
C GLN A 389 19.35 -0.87 26.84
N LYS A 390 18.07 -0.92 27.19
CA LYS A 390 17.55 -0.52 28.50
C LYS A 390 17.54 -1.68 29.50
N LYS A 391 18.12 -2.84 29.15
CA LYS A 391 18.15 -4.07 29.96
C LYS A 391 16.74 -4.53 30.41
N ILE A 392 15.71 -4.23 29.62
CA ILE A 392 14.33 -4.64 29.91
C ILE A 392 14.11 -6.02 29.30
N ALA A 393 14.10 -7.05 30.16
CA ALA A 393 13.93 -8.45 29.77
C ALA A 393 12.57 -9.05 30.19
N ASN A 394 11.80 -8.34 31.03
CA ASN A 394 10.55 -8.83 31.60
C ASN A 394 9.37 -7.89 31.26
N ALA A 395 8.20 -8.50 31.07
CA ALA A 395 6.90 -7.84 31.16
C ALA A 395 6.32 -8.05 32.56
N SER A 396 5.26 -7.32 32.88
CA SER A 396 4.43 -7.59 34.06
C SER A 396 3.04 -7.98 33.62
N LEU A 397 2.56 -9.12 34.11
CA LEU A 397 1.19 -9.60 33.92
C LEU A 397 0.61 -9.87 35.30
N LYS A 398 -0.53 -9.26 35.63
CA LYS A 398 -1.15 -9.38 36.97
C LYS A 398 -0.19 -8.99 38.12
N GLY A 399 0.73 -8.07 37.88
CA GLY A 399 1.76 -7.68 38.84
C GLY A 399 2.94 -8.65 38.95
N HIS A 400 2.88 -9.84 38.34
CA HIS A 400 3.99 -10.78 38.30
C HIS A 400 4.97 -10.46 37.17
N SER A 401 6.26 -10.52 37.47
CA SER A 401 7.32 -10.36 36.46
C SER A 401 7.43 -11.64 35.62
N ILE A 402 7.25 -11.53 34.31
CA ILE A 402 7.35 -12.64 33.36
C ILE A 402 8.41 -12.29 32.30
N PRO A 403 9.41 -13.16 32.06
CA PRO A 403 10.35 -12.97 30.96
C PRO A 403 9.67 -12.85 29.60
N LEU A 404 10.16 -11.94 28.75
CA LEU A 404 9.56 -11.66 27.44
C LEU A 404 9.51 -12.91 26.54
N ASP A 405 10.56 -13.73 26.56
CA ASP A 405 10.65 -14.97 25.79
C ASP A 405 9.61 -16.03 26.21
N LYS A 406 9.23 -16.04 27.50
CA LYS A 406 8.14 -16.88 28.02
C LYS A 406 6.76 -16.42 27.53
N LEU A 407 6.60 -15.13 27.25
CA LEU A 407 5.44 -14.58 26.54
C LEU A 407 5.53 -14.75 25.02
N GLY A 408 6.59 -15.37 24.50
CA GLY A 408 6.80 -15.47 23.05
C GLY A 408 7.19 -14.16 22.37
N LEU A 409 7.63 -13.18 23.15
CA LEU A 409 8.06 -11.85 22.70
C LEU A 409 9.59 -11.81 22.56
N GLU A 410 10.07 -11.25 21.46
CA GLU A 410 11.49 -11.10 21.19
C GLU A 410 11.84 -9.65 20.83
N ASN A 411 12.99 -9.19 21.32
CA ASN A 411 13.60 -7.96 20.85
C ASN A 411 14.40 -8.23 19.58
N ILE A 412 13.75 -8.12 18.43
CA ILE A 412 14.41 -8.33 17.14
C ILE A 412 15.32 -7.14 16.83
N SER A 413 16.50 -7.42 16.25
CA SER A 413 17.39 -6.38 15.73
C SER A 413 16.81 -5.80 14.44
N ILE A 414 16.87 -4.48 14.24
CA ILE A 414 16.39 -3.82 13.03
C ILE A 414 17.58 -3.59 12.11
N GLU A 415 17.61 -4.26 10.95
CA GLU A 415 18.81 -4.37 10.10
C GLU A 415 19.30 -3.01 9.56
N ASP A 416 18.39 -2.09 9.29
CA ASP A 416 18.68 -0.74 8.80
C ASP A 416 18.58 0.33 9.91
N GLU A 417 18.42 -0.09 11.16
CA GLU A 417 18.32 0.77 12.35
C GLU A 417 17.31 1.93 12.23
N THR A 418 16.36 1.83 11.30
CA THR A 418 15.51 2.95 10.93
C THR A 418 14.29 3.04 11.82
N ASN A 419 13.88 4.25 12.23
CA ASN A 419 12.50 4.48 12.66
C ASN A 419 11.58 4.74 11.44
N THR A 420 10.31 5.05 11.70
CA THR A 420 9.44 5.74 10.76
C THR A 420 9.90 7.20 10.62
N ASN A 421 10.62 7.50 9.55
CA ASN A 421 11.22 8.80 9.30
C ASN A 421 10.31 9.78 8.58
N ALA A 422 9.47 9.28 7.68
CA ALA A 422 8.35 10.05 7.14
C ALA A 422 7.02 9.43 7.56
N TYR A 423 5.99 10.24 7.70
CA TYR A 423 4.64 9.79 8.01
C TYR A 423 3.58 10.57 7.26
N HIS A 424 2.35 10.08 7.36
CA HIS A 424 1.24 10.50 6.51
C HIS A 424 0.91 11.98 6.68
N VAL A 425 0.72 12.66 5.55
CA VAL A 425 0.16 14.02 5.44
C VAL A 425 -0.99 14.02 4.44
N LYS A 426 -1.83 15.05 4.45
CA LYS A 426 -3.03 15.07 3.60
C LYS A 426 -2.70 15.24 2.12
N GLU A 427 -1.58 15.89 1.83
CA GLU A 427 -1.16 16.33 0.49
C GLU A 427 -0.46 15.20 -0.28
N GLY A 428 -1.11 14.67 -1.31
CA GLY A 428 -0.55 13.68 -2.22
C GLY A 428 -0.20 14.25 -3.59
N SER A 429 -0.47 13.49 -4.64
CA SER A 429 -0.28 13.90 -6.03
C SER A 429 -1.32 13.26 -6.95
N LEU A 430 -1.71 13.99 -8.00
CA LEU A 430 -2.42 13.46 -9.16
C LEU A 430 -1.79 14.05 -10.42
N LEU A 431 -1.30 13.16 -11.29
CA LEU A 431 -0.76 13.49 -12.60
C LEU A 431 -1.64 12.84 -13.67
N ILE A 432 -2.07 13.61 -14.66
CA ILE A 432 -2.83 13.08 -15.80
C ILE A 432 -2.05 13.35 -17.07
N TYR A 433 -1.55 12.29 -17.71
CA TYR A 433 -0.92 12.36 -19.02
C TYR A 433 -1.92 12.00 -20.10
N ASP A 434 -2.04 12.90 -21.06
CA ASP A 434 -2.88 12.76 -22.23
C ASP A 434 -2.02 12.78 -23.52
N PRO A 435 -1.94 11.67 -24.29
CA PRO A 435 -1.19 11.62 -25.55
C PRO A 435 -1.79 12.47 -26.68
N GLN A 436 -3.07 12.87 -26.59
CA GLN A 436 -3.73 13.76 -27.56
C GLN A 436 -3.59 15.25 -27.18
N ASP A 437 -3.22 15.56 -25.93
CA ASP A 437 -2.95 16.92 -25.47
C ASP A 437 -1.57 16.99 -24.81
N THR A 438 -0.56 17.27 -25.65
CA THR A 438 0.84 17.38 -25.24
C THR A 438 1.26 18.81 -24.93
N SER A 439 0.29 19.73 -24.79
CA SER A 439 0.58 21.12 -24.43
C SER A 439 1.14 21.21 -23.00
N TYR A 440 2.01 22.19 -22.79
CA TYR A 440 2.70 22.33 -21.51
C TYR A 440 1.74 22.89 -20.45
N LYS A 441 1.66 22.22 -19.31
CA LYS A 441 0.85 22.61 -18.15
C LYS A 441 1.77 23.26 -17.12
N GLN A 442 1.56 24.55 -16.88
CA GLN A 442 2.39 25.34 -15.96
C GLN A 442 1.78 25.47 -14.55
N ILE A 443 0.55 24.99 -14.35
CA ILE A 443 -0.22 25.27 -13.14
C ILE A 443 -0.46 23.97 -12.37
N ARG A 444 -0.11 23.99 -11.08
CA ARG A 444 -0.54 23.00 -10.09
C ARG A 444 -1.79 23.50 -9.41
N ARG A 445 -2.86 22.72 -9.52
CA ARG A 445 -4.12 22.97 -8.80
C ARG A 445 -4.20 22.07 -7.58
N LYS A 446 -5.14 22.33 -6.69
CA LYS A 446 -5.49 21.37 -5.63
C LYS A 446 -6.73 20.57 -6.07
N ILE A 447 -6.88 19.36 -5.56
CA ILE A 447 -8.08 18.53 -5.75
C ILE A 447 -8.38 17.72 -4.49
N SER A 448 -9.64 17.64 -4.08
CA SER A 448 -10.05 16.73 -3.01
C SER A 448 -10.04 15.30 -3.51
N CYS A 449 -9.61 14.34 -2.69
CA CYS A 449 -9.72 12.92 -3.04
C CYS A 449 -11.18 12.48 -3.30
N LEU A 450 -12.16 13.23 -2.79
CA LEU A 450 -13.59 12.95 -3.01
C LEU A 450 -14.05 13.22 -4.45
N GLU A 451 -13.32 14.08 -5.19
CA GLU A 451 -13.71 14.49 -6.54
C GLU A 451 -13.23 13.49 -7.61
N ILE A 452 -12.19 12.70 -7.31
CA ILE A 452 -11.55 11.82 -8.30
C ILE A 452 -12.51 10.74 -8.81
N ALA A 453 -13.23 10.06 -7.90
CA ALA A 453 -14.20 9.03 -8.28
C ALA A 453 -15.35 9.58 -9.16
N PRO A 454 -16.03 10.68 -8.78
CA PRO A 454 -17.01 11.36 -9.64
C PRO A 454 -16.49 11.72 -11.03
N ILE A 455 -15.26 12.25 -11.13
CA ILE A 455 -14.68 12.64 -12.41
C ILE A 455 -14.44 11.41 -13.30
N ILE A 456 -13.94 10.31 -12.72
CA ILE A 456 -13.79 9.04 -13.44
C ILE A 456 -15.16 8.53 -13.94
N LEU A 457 -16.20 8.55 -13.09
CA LEU A 457 -17.55 8.14 -13.49
C LEU A 457 -18.11 9.02 -14.61
N HIS A 458 -17.92 10.34 -14.51
CA HIS A 458 -18.33 11.30 -15.51
C HIS A 458 -17.67 11.04 -16.87
N ASN A 459 -16.36 10.74 -16.89
CA ASN A 459 -15.65 10.37 -18.13
C ASN A 459 -16.34 9.20 -18.86
N PHE A 460 -16.81 8.18 -18.13
CA PHE A 460 -17.51 7.05 -18.75
C PHE A 460 -19.02 7.29 -18.96
N SER A 461 -19.50 8.52 -18.78
CA SER A 461 -20.94 8.86 -18.84
C SER A 461 -21.79 8.00 -17.88
N VAL A 462 -21.18 7.57 -16.77
CA VAL A 462 -21.87 6.84 -15.71
C VAL A 462 -22.45 7.84 -14.72
N LYS A 463 -23.74 7.70 -14.41
CA LYS A 463 -24.43 8.55 -13.43
C LYS A 463 -23.65 8.55 -12.10
N ILE A 464 -23.22 9.72 -11.66
CA ILE A 464 -22.57 9.93 -10.36
C ILE A 464 -23.61 9.62 -9.26
N PRO A 465 -23.30 8.70 -8.32
CA PRO A 465 -24.16 8.45 -7.17
C PRO A 465 -24.39 9.70 -6.34
N GLU A 466 -25.61 9.88 -5.84
CA GLU A 466 -26.02 11.09 -5.10
C GLU A 466 -25.12 11.39 -3.89
N TYR A 467 -24.66 10.34 -3.20
CA TYR A 467 -23.77 10.49 -2.04
C TYR A 467 -22.40 11.09 -2.38
N MET A 468 -21.95 11.03 -3.63
CA MET A 468 -20.71 11.70 -4.07
C MET A 468 -20.98 13.16 -4.47
N SER A 469 -22.16 13.43 -5.05
CA SER A 469 -22.56 14.77 -5.50
C SER A 469 -22.85 15.74 -4.37
N GLN A 470 -23.42 15.26 -3.26
CA GLN A 470 -23.74 16.09 -2.08
C GLN A 470 -22.49 16.66 -1.40
N ILE A 471 -21.32 16.02 -1.57
CA ILE A 471 -20.09 16.41 -0.90
C ILE A 471 -19.20 17.32 -1.76
N ALA A 472 -19.26 17.17 -3.09
CA ALA A 472 -18.61 18.11 -4.03
C ALA A 472 -19.14 19.54 -3.89
N ILE A 473 -20.43 19.70 -3.53
CA ILE A 473 -21.07 21.00 -3.31
C ILE A 473 -20.60 21.66 -1.99
N ASN A 474 -20.28 20.88 -0.96
CA ASN A 474 -19.80 21.40 0.33
C ASN A 474 -18.29 21.68 0.37
N SER A 475 -17.52 21.20 -0.61
CA SER A 475 -16.11 21.55 -0.81
C SER A 475 -15.88 22.84 -1.61
N ASN A 476 -16.95 23.49 -2.10
CA ASN A 476 -16.91 24.81 -2.75
C ASN A 476 -16.67 25.96 -1.75
N SER A 477 -15.55 25.89 -1.03
CA SER A 477 -14.85 27.09 -0.56
C SER A 477 -13.73 27.41 -1.57
N ASP A 478 -14.11 27.96 -2.71
CA ASP A 478 -13.27 28.71 -3.67
C ASP A 478 -11.94 28.10 -4.17
N LYS A 479 -11.65 26.79 -4.03
CA LYS A 479 -10.29 26.26 -4.32
C LYS A 479 -10.16 24.99 -5.17
N TYR A 480 -11.23 24.43 -5.70
CA TYR A 480 -11.17 23.17 -6.45
C TYR A 480 -11.93 23.30 -7.78
N VAL A 481 -11.28 22.98 -8.90
CA VAL A 481 -11.78 23.26 -10.26
C VAL A 481 -12.09 21.97 -11.00
N ASN A 482 -13.20 21.98 -11.73
CA ASN A 482 -13.62 20.97 -12.70
C ASN A 482 -12.48 20.59 -13.65
N ILE A 483 -12.10 19.32 -13.64
CA ILE A 483 -11.24 18.71 -14.66
C ILE A 483 -12.13 18.47 -15.90
N THR A 484 -11.99 19.32 -16.92
CA THR A 484 -12.49 19.07 -18.28
C THR A 484 -11.33 18.79 -19.19
#